data_AF-X6PAG1-F1
#
_entry.id   AF-X6PAG1-F1
#
_cell.length_a   1.000
_cell.length_b   1.000
_cell.length_c   1.000
_cell.angle_alpha   90.00
_cell.angle_beta   90.00
_cell.angle_gamma   90.00
#
_symmetry.space_group_name_H-M   'P 1'
#
loop_
_entity.id
_entity.type
_entity.pdbx_description
1 polymer ?
#
loop_
_entity_poly.entity_id
_entity_poly.type
_entity_poly.pdbx_seq_one_letter_code
_entity_poly.pdbx_strand_id
1 'polypeptide(L)'
;MTSGNKVTRTSSRPEPAEKEKTDKYGVVTERTQPTSTLIPHDWETTQEDIGSVQKEILTKIQNSKLTATNEGIDFYAILQLMRNRFSSKNANELQMHLQQLVDMGYLFNTIDNQHFKF
;
A
#
# COMPACT_ATOMS: atom_id res chain seq x y z
N MET A 1 -63.55 -11.71 21.90
CA MET A 1 -62.96 -11.23 20.64
C MET A 1 -62.47 -12.44 19.85
N THR A 2 -63.08 -12.67 18.67
CA THR A 2 -62.52 -13.12 17.37
C THR A 2 -61.28 -14.04 17.40
N SER A 3 -61.38 -15.34 17.05
CA SER A 3 -61.39 -15.97 15.71
C SER A 3 -60.00 -16.33 15.13
N GLY A 4 -59.90 -17.52 14.51
CA GLY A 4 -58.84 -17.93 13.57
C GLY A 4 -58.22 -19.31 13.92
N ASN A 5 -58.67 -20.46 13.40
CA ASN A 5 -58.45 -21.04 12.05
C ASN A 5 -56.95 -21.13 11.65
N LYS A 6 -56.37 -22.14 10.98
CA LYS A 6 -56.79 -23.42 10.38
C LYS A 6 -55.52 -24.12 9.83
N VAL A 7 -55.60 -25.44 9.76
CA VAL A 7 -54.71 -26.49 9.19
C VAL A 7 -54.33 -26.31 7.71
N THR A 8 -53.16 -26.82 7.26
CA THR A 8 -52.93 -27.62 6.01
C THR A 8 -51.46 -28.11 5.89
N ARG A 9 -51.17 -29.44 5.77
CA ARG A 9 -50.94 -30.27 4.54
C ARG A 9 -49.63 -29.91 3.81
N THR A 10 -48.78 -30.76 3.22
CA THR A 10 -48.78 -32.14 2.67
C THR A 10 -47.33 -32.40 2.15
N SER A 11 -46.71 -33.58 2.35
CA SER A 11 -46.63 -34.74 1.43
C SER A 11 -45.41 -34.78 0.47
N SER A 12 -44.67 -35.90 0.56
CA SER A 12 -44.09 -36.74 -0.52
C SER A 12 -42.94 -36.26 -1.43
N ARG A 13 -41.76 -36.89 -1.21
CA ARG A 13 -40.81 -37.57 -2.16
C ARG A 13 -41.21 -37.55 -3.66
N PRO A 14 -40.28 -37.32 -4.65
CA PRO A 14 -39.32 -38.36 -5.11
C PRO A 14 -37.93 -37.95 -5.65
N GLU A 15 -36.97 -38.86 -5.47
CA GLU A 15 -35.75 -39.08 -6.30
C GLU A 15 -36.15 -39.53 -7.72
N PRO A 16 -35.37 -39.24 -8.79
CA PRO A 16 -34.34 -40.21 -9.20
C PRO A 16 -33.10 -39.63 -9.94
N ALA A 17 -32.17 -40.56 -10.19
CA ALA A 17 -30.81 -40.49 -10.73
C ALA A 17 -30.66 -39.97 -12.18
N GLU A 18 -29.43 -39.59 -12.56
CA GLU A 18 -28.60 -40.17 -13.66
C GLU A 18 -27.34 -39.29 -13.91
N LYS A 19 -26.13 -39.79 -13.61
CA LYS A 19 -25.07 -40.22 -14.55
C LYS A 19 -24.60 -39.14 -15.56
N GLU A 20 -23.36 -38.66 -15.40
CA GLU A 20 -22.39 -38.70 -16.50
C GLU A 20 -20.94 -38.70 -15.97
N LYS A 21 -20.07 -39.32 -16.76
CA LYS A 21 -18.74 -39.82 -16.45
C LYS A 21 -17.69 -38.87 -17.08
N THR A 22 -16.42 -39.05 -16.69
CA THR A 22 -15.19 -38.68 -17.44
C THR A 22 -14.90 -37.16 -17.58
N ASP A 23 -13.66 -36.66 -17.61
CA ASP A 23 -12.32 -37.23 -17.70
C ASP A 23 -11.27 -36.20 -17.22
N LYS A 24 -10.03 -36.67 -17.13
CA LYS A 24 -8.80 -36.02 -16.62
C LYS A 24 -8.37 -34.74 -17.38
N TYR A 25 -7.22 -34.20 -16.94
CA TYR A 25 -6.44 -33.03 -17.42
C TYR A 25 -6.93 -31.69 -16.82
N GLY A 26 -6.21 -30.98 -15.96
CA GLY A 26 -4.79 -30.65 -16.00
C GLY A 26 -4.64 -29.16 -16.36
N VAL A 27 -4.98 -28.24 -15.44
CA VAL A 27 -4.61 -26.83 -15.56
C VAL A 27 -3.55 -26.55 -14.49
N VAL A 28 -2.29 -26.66 -14.92
CA VAL A 28 -1.18 -26.03 -14.24
C VAL A 28 -1.38 -24.53 -14.44
N THR A 29 -1.77 -23.81 -13.39
CA THR A 29 -1.66 -22.36 -13.38
C THR A 29 -0.18 -22.04 -13.22
N GLU A 30 0.55 -21.99 -14.34
CA GLU A 30 1.85 -21.33 -14.39
C GLU A 30 1.62 -19.88 -13.95
N ARG A 31 2.10 -19.54 -12.76
CA ARG A 31 2.34 -18.16 -12.38
C ARG A 31 3.49 -17.67 -13.25
N THR A 32 3.16 -17.14 -14.42
CA THR A 32 4.10 -16.35 -15.20
C THR A 32 4.47 -15.15 -14.37
N GLN A 33 5.63 -15.26 -13.74
CA GLN A 33 6.42 -14.20 -13.15
C GLN A 33 6.37 -12.98 -14.08
N PRO A 34 5.92 -11.80 -13.62
CA PRO A 34 6.15 -10.61 -14.40
C PRO A 34 7.66 -10.40 -14.41
N THR A 35 8.25 -10.60 -15.57
CA THR A 35 9.57 -10.11 -15.94
C THR A 35 9.72 -8.70 -15.40
N SER A 36 10.64 -8.48 -14.45
CA SER A 36 11.11 -7.15 -14.06
C SER A 36 11.81 -6.52 -15.25
N THR A 37 11.03 -6.02 -16.20
CA THR A 37 11.44 -4.84 -16.95
C THR A 37 11.65 -3.75 -15.91
N LEU A 38 12.92 -3.38 -15.72
CA LEU A 38 13.32 -2.15 -15.05
C LEU A 38 12.64 -1.00 -15.77
N ILE A 39 11.43 -0.65 -15.34
CA ILE A 39 10.81 0.60 -15.71
C ILE A 39 11.61 1.64 -14.92
N PRO A 40 12.33 2.56 -15.58
CA PRO A 40 12.80 3.74 -14.88
C PRO A 40 11.54 4.45 -14.40
N HIS A 41 11.31 4.40 -13.08
CA HIS A 41 10.15 5.02 -12.48
C HIS A 41 10.31 6.53 -12.69
N ASP A 42 9.62 7.07 -13.71
CA ASP A 42 9.53 8.51 -13.97
C ASP A 42 8.75 9.13 -12.80
N TRP A 43 9.49 9.44 -11.73
CA TRP A 43 9.04 10.11 -10.50
C TRP A 43 8.28 11.42 -10.77
N GLU A 44 8.38 11.94 -11.98
CA GLU A 44 7.75 13.18 -12.43
C GLU A 44 6.22 13.02 -12.63
N THR A 45 5.75 11.83 -13.03
CA THR A 45 4.32 11.60 -13.33
C THR A 45 3.48 11.38 -12.07
N THR A 46 4.09 10.91 -10.99
CA THR A 46 3.39 10.64 -9.73
C THR A 46 3.26 11.91 -8.85
N GLN A 47 3.97 12.99 -9.20
CA GLN A 47 4.00 14.23 -8.39
C GLN A 47 2.68 15.00 -8.34
N GLU A 48 1.67 14.64 -9.15
CA GLU A 48 0.34 15.26 -9.08
C GLU A 48 -0.47 14.81 -7.85
N ASP A 49 -0.18 13.62 -7.30
CA ASP A 49 -0.93 13.03 -6.17
C ASP A 49 -0.32 13.31 -4.79
N ILE A 50 0.87 13.92 -4.72
CA ILE A 50 1.52 14.24 -3.44
C ILE A 50 1.15 15.64 -2.96
N GLY A 51 0.89 15.76 -1.66
CA GLY A 51 0.60 17.06 -1.04
C GLY A 51 1.79 18.04 -1.15
N SER A 52 1.50 19.34 -1.07
CA SER A 52 2.51 20.40 -1.22
C SER A 52 3.66 20.30 -0.22
N VAL A 53 3.40 19.76 0.98
CA VAL A 53 4.40 19.56 2.03
C VAL A 53 5.36 18.43 1.67
N GLN A 54 4.80 17.30 1.22
CA GLN A 54 5.54 16.12 0.79
C GLN A 54 6.44 16.46 -0.40
N LYS A 55 5.90 17.22 -1.37
CA LYS A 55 6.67 17.74 -2.51
C LYS A 55 7.83 18.62 -2.08
N GLU A 56 7.61 19.52 -1.11
CA GLU A 56 8.69 20.36 -0.55
C GLU A 56 9.78 19.50 0.11
N ILE A 57 9.40 18.51 0.92
CA ILE A 57 10.32 17.59 1.59
C ILE A 57 11.19 16.87 0.55
N LEU A 58 10.59 16.21 -0.45
CA LEU A 58 11.33 15.51 -1.51
C LEU A 58 12.28 16.45 -2.24
N THR A 59 11.78 17.62 -2.66
CA THR A 59 12.57 18.63 -3.39
C THR A 59 13.76 19.10 -2.56
N LYS A 60 13.56 19.35 -1.25
CA LYS A 60 14.65 19.77 -0.37
C LYS A 60 15.68 18.66 -0.20
N ILE A 61 15.26 17.42 0.02
CA ILE A 61 16.19 16.30 0.21
C ILE A 61 16.99 16.05 -1.07
N GLN A 62 16.33 16.01 -2.24
CA GLN A 62 16.99 15.82 -3.54
C GLN A 62 17.99 16.94 -3.87
N ASN A 63 17.65 18.19 -3.54
CA ASN A 63 18.55 19.34 -3.74
C ASN A 63 19.56 19.52 -2.60
N SER A 64 19.47 18.72 -1.54
CA SER A 64 20.42 18.77 -0.44
C SER A 64 21.68 18.00 -0.78
N LYS A 65 22.77 18.34 -0.10
CA LYS A 65 23.99 17.53 -0.08
C LYS A 65 23.97 16.51 1.07
N LEU A 66 22.79 16.12 1.55
CA LEU A 66 22.69 15.09 2.59
C LEU A 66 23.29 13.81 2.02
N THR A 67 24.42 13.42 2.59
CA THR A 67 25.11 12.20 2.19
C THR A 67 24.39 11.06 2.88
N ALA A 68 23.67 10.24 2.12
CA ALA A 68 23.10 9.02 2.66
C ALA A 68 24.26 8.14 3.19
N THR A 69 24.20 7.76 4.46
CA THR A 69 25.09 6.73 4.98
C THR A 69 24.66 5.36 4.44
N ASN A 70 25.38 4.30 4.80
CA ASN A 70 24.91 2.94 4.51
C ASN A 70 23.52 2.67 5.09
N GLU A 71 23.18 3.34 6.19
CA GLU A 71 21.89 3.25 6.86
C GLU A 71 20.85 4.15 6.22
N GLY A 72 21.23 5.21 5.50
CA GLY A 72 20.32 6.12 4.80
C GLY A 72 20.45 7.56 5.31
N ILE A 73 19.41 8.35 5.10
CA ILE A 73 19.31 9.71 5.62
C ILE A 73 18.54 9.64 6.94
N ASP A 74 19.20 10.08 8.01
CA ASP A 74 18.62 10.12 9.35
C ASP A 74 17.53 11.22 9.48
N PHE A 75 16.50 10.93 10.25
CA PHE A 75 15.36 11.82 10.51
C PHE A 75 15.78 13.19 11.02
N TYR A 76 16.77 13.25 11.93
CA TYR A 76 17.24 14.52 12.49
C TYR A 76 17.96 15.36 11.42
N ALA A 77 18.65 14.73 10.46
CA ALA A 77 19.22 15.44 9.31
C ALA A 77 18.13 16.06 8.42
N ILE A 78 17.01 15.34 8.20
CA ILE A 78 15.85 15.87 7.46
C ILE A 78 15.16 16.98 8.26
N LEU A 79 15.02 16.85 9.58
CA LEU A 79 14.46 17.88 10.45
C LEU A 79 15.28 19.17 10.39
N GLN A 80 16.61 19.07 10.40
CA GLN A 80 17.49 20.23 10.22
C GLN A 80 17.34 20.88 8.84
N LEU A 81 17.22 20.08 7.78
CA LEU A 81 16.99 20.57 6.42
C LEU A 81 15.65 21.31 6.27
N MET A 82 14.64 20.84 7.01
CA MET A 82 13.28 21.39 7.04
C MET A 82 13.03 22.38 8.19
N ARG A 83 14.09 22.88 8.86
CA ARG A 83 13.97 23.68 10.10
C ARG A 83 13.11 24.94 10.00
N ASN A 84 12.90 25.46 8.77
CA ASN A 84 12.08 26.63 8.51
C ASN A 84 10.58 26.34 8.68
N ARG A 85 10.20 25.06 8.65
CA ARG A 85 8.81 24.59 8.70
C ARG A 85 8.56 23.67 9.90
N PHE A 86 9.51 22.79 10.19
CA PHE A 86 9.44 21.85 11.29
C PHE A 86 10.53 22.15 12.33
N SER A 87 10.19 21.98 13.59
CA SER A 87 11.05 22.13 14.74
C SER A 87 10.88 20.93 15.66
N SER A 88 11.64 20.86 16.74
CA SER A 88 11.44 19.81 17.75
C SER A 88 10.01 19.79 18.33
N LYS A 89 9.27 20.90 18.29
CA LYS A 89 7.91 21.00 18.82
C LYS A 89 6.86 20.32 17.92
N ASN A 90 7.11 20.22 16.62
CA ASN A 90 6.20 19.62 15.63
C ASN A 90 6.89 18.57 14.76
N ALA A 91 7.96 17.95 15.27
CA ALA A 91 8.70 16.90 14.57
C ALA A 91 7.81 15.70 14.18
N ASN A 92 6.76 15.41 14.97
CA ASN A 92 5.80 14.35 14.65
C ASN A 92 5.05 14.62 13.33
N GLU A 93 4.78 15.87 12.96
CA GLU A 93 4.15 16.21 11.68
C GLU A 93 5.09 15.88 10.51
N LEU A 94 6.38 16.19 10.66
CA LEU A 94 7.39 15.78 9.67
C LEU A 94 7.46 14.25 9.55
N GLN A 95 7.47 13.53 10.67
CA GLN A 95 7.45 12.07 10.67
C GLN A 95 6.22 11.52 9.95
N MET A 96 5.03 12.11 10.16
CA MET A 96 3.82 11.70 9.45
C MET A 96 3.93 11.92 7.94
N HIS A 97 4.48 13.05 7.50
CA HIS A 97 4.69 13.30 6.07
C HIS A 97 5.73 12.36 5.45
N LEU A 98 6.80 12.02 6.18
CA LEU A 98 7.78 11.04 5.75
C LEU A 98 7.15 9.64 5.66
N GLN A 99 6.32 9.26 6.62
CA GLN A 99 5.60 7.99 6.57
C GLN A 99 4.63 7.93 5.39
N GLN A 100 3.91 9.01 5.10
CA GLN A 100 3.06 9.09 3.90
C GLN A 100 3.87 8.92 2.62
N LEU A 101 5.06 9.53 2.54
CA LEU A 101 5.97 9.33 1.41
C LEU A 101 6.46 7.89 1.30
N VAL A 102 6.68 7.21 2.43
CA VAL A 102 7.01 5.77 2.46
C VAL A 102 5.83 4.92 1.97
N ASP A 103 4.62 5.20 2.44
CA ASP A 103 3.42 4.47 2.06
C ASP A 103 3.08 4.64 0.57
N MET A 104 3.41 5.81 0.00
CA MET A 104 3.30 6.10 -1.44
C MET A 104 4.46 5.54 -2.27
N GLY A 105 5.51 5.01 -1.63
CA GLY A 105 6.66 4.43 -2.31
C GLY A 105 7.72 5.42 -2.79
N TYR A 106 7.70 6.67 -2.31
CA TYR A 106 8.74 7.68 -2.59
C TYR A 106 9.98 7.59 -1.72
N LEU A 107 9.83 6.97 -0.56
CA LEU A 107 10.89 6.73 0.39
C LEU A 107 10.76 5.30 0.90
N PHE A 108 11.85 4.75 1.40
CA PHE A 108 11.86 3.46 2.08
C PHE A 108 12.59 3.60 3.40
N ASN A 109 11.97 3.08 4.47
CA ASN A 109 12.65 2.87 5.74
C ASN A 109 13.72 1.79 5.54
N THR A 110 14.85 1.95 6.22
CA THR A 110 15.98 1.03 6.07
C THR A 110 16.10 0.11 7.28
N ILE A 111 17.05 0.38 8.18
CA ILE A 111 17.30 -0.39 9.40
C ILE A 111 16.22 -0.18 10.45
N ASP A 112 15.57 0.98 10.44
CA ASP A 112 14.52 1.40 11.36
C ASP A 112 13.62 2.47 10.71
N ASN A 113 12.67 3.00 11.48
CA ASN A 113 11.72 4.02 11.01
C ASN A 113 12.26 5.47 11.13
N GLN A 114 13.56 5.63 11.37
CA GLN A 114 14.25 6.93 11.46
C GLN A 114 15.23 7.14 10.30
N HIS A 115 15.54 6.10 9.52
CA HIS A 115 16.46 6.17 8.40
C HIS A 115 15.75 5.91 7.08
N PHE A 116 15.91 6.85 6.13
CA PHE A 116 15.18 6.86 4.86
C PHE A 116 16.12 6.78 3.65
N LYS A 117 15.69 6.09 2.60
CA LYS A 117 16.32 6.08 1.26
C LYS A 117 15.27 6.31 0.17
N PHE A 118 15.75 6.73 -1.00
CA PHE A 118 14.97 6.79 -2.25
C PHE A 118 15.16 5.52 -3.05
#